data_AF-A0A924XWR1-F1
#
_entry.id   AF-A0A924XWR1-F1
#
_cell.length_a   1.000
_cell.length_b   1.000
_cell.length_c   1.000
_cell.angle_alpha   90.00
_cell.angle_beta   90.00
_cell.angle_gamma   90.00
#
_symmetry.space_group_name_H-M   'P 1'
#
loop_
_entity.id
_entity.type
_entity.pdbx_description
1 polymer ?
#
loop_
_entity_poly.entity_id
_entity_poly.type
_entity_poly.pdbx_seq_one_letter_code
_entity_poly.pdbx_strand_id
1 'polypeptide(L)'
;MGGLAAWDRALLRGRRSPGAVMLTPSGPATLVLRDGTTLSVQAVGGIGVTRHWVALAQRRVAGRGLLVAAGMLRPSDLRLLRLWALWGRVPGVASGQRAT
;
A
#
# COMPACT_ATOMS: atom_id res chain seq x y z
N MET A 1 -21.90 -0.83 19.32
CA MET A 1 -20.67 -1.17 18.55
C MET A 1 -20.11 0.11 17.93
N GLY A 2 -19.05 0.73 18.45
CA GLY A 2 -18.63 2.01 17.85
C GLY A 2 -17.30 2.63 18.27
N GLY A 3 -16.70 2.25 19.40
CA GLY A 3 -15.43 2.87 19.84
C GLY A 3 -14.21 2.30 19.13
N LEU A 4 -14.01 0.98 19.20
CA LEU A 4 -12.81 0.31 18.70
C LEU A 4 -12.69 0.33 17.17
N ALA A 5 -13.79 0.16 16.43
CA ALA A 5 -13.76 0.22 14.96
C ALA A 5 -13.51 1.65 14.43
N ALA A 6 -13.95 2.68 15.16
CA ALA A 6 -13.67 4.07 14.82
C ALA A 6 -12.22 4.45 15.14
N TRP A 7 -11.69 3.95 16.28
CA TRP A 7 -10.28 4.10 16.66
C TRP A 7 -9.33 3.35 15.73
N ASP A 8 -9.65 2.12 15.36
CA ASP A 8 -8.91 1.33 14.37
C ASP A 8 -8.85 2.10 13.05
N ARG A 9 -9.99 2.60 12.54
CA ARG A 9 -10.02 3.49 11.37
C ARG A 9 -9.22 4.79 11.57
N ALA A 10 -9.22 5.38 12.76
CA ALA A 10 -8.47 6.61 13.03
C ALA A 10 -6.94 6.36 13.00
N LEU A 11 -6.49 5.23 13.54
CA LEU A 11 -5.09 4.78 13.47
C LEU A 11 -4.69 4.45 12.02
N LEU A 12 -5.57 3.78 11.27
CA LEU A 12 -5.41 3.53 9.84
C LEU A 12 -5.44 4.82 8.98
N ARG A 13 -5.91 5.95 9.53
CA ARG A 13 -6.06 7.24 8.84
C ARG A 13 -5.17 8.35 9.40
N GLY A 14 -4.22 8.01 10.28
CA GLY A 14 -3.22 8.96 10.77
C GLY A 14 -2.45 9.65 9.65
N ARG A 15 -1.79 10.77 9.97
CA ARG A 15 -1.04 11.58 8.98
C ARG A 15 -0.01 10.77 8.19
N ARG A 16 0.67 9.83 8.85
CA ARG A 16 1.67 8.94 8.24
C ARG A 16 1.07 7.65 7.68
N SER A 17 -0.25 7.55 7.59
CA SER A 17 -0.91 6.37 7.03
C SER A 17 -0.95 6.46 5.50
N PRO A 18 -0.90 5.32 4.80
CA PRO A 18 -1.11 5.25 3.37
C PRO A 18 -2.40 5.96 2.95
N GLY A 19 -2.30 6.89 2.01
CA GLY A 19 -3.43 7.61 1.42
C GLY A 19 -3.69 7.22 -0.03
N ALA A 20 -2.63 7.00 -0.80
CA ALA A 20 -2.69 6.54 -2.18
C ALA A 20 -1.48 5.67 -2.52
N VAL A 21 -1.59 4.91 -3.62
CA VAL A 21 -0.50 4.12 -4.16
C VAL A 21 -0.40 4.34 -5.67
N MET A 22 0.81 4.62 -6.13
CA MET A 22 1.18 4.65 -7.54
C MET A 22 2.01 3.40 -7.82
N LEU A 23 1.42 2.51 -8.61
CA LEU A 23 2.07 1.28 -9.03
C LEU A 23 2.78 1.55 -10.36
N THR A 24 4.05 1.13 -10.44
CA THR A 24 4.75 1.08 -11.73
C THR A 24 4.47 -0.29 -12.40
N PRO A 25 4.42 -0.36 -13.74
CA PRO A 25 4.14 -1.61 -14.45
C PRO A 25 5.15 -2.71 -14.15
N SER A 26 6.43 -2.32 -14.04
CA SER A 26 7.54 -3.15 -13.60
C SER A 26 8.45 -2.30 -12.72
N GLY A 27 8.75 -2.77 -11.51
CA GLY A 27 9.64 -2.07 -10.58
C GLY A 27 8.97 -1.64 -9.28
N PRO A 28 9.62 -0.75 -8.50
CA PRO A 28 9.15 -0.34 -7.19
C PRO A 28 7.87 0.49 -7.28
N ALA A 29 6.97 0.29 -6.32
CA ALA A 29 5.79 1.12 -6.18
C ALA A 29 6.13 2.37 -5.36
N THR A 30 5.36 3.44 -5.59
CA THR A 30 5.42 4.66 -4.79
C THR A 30 4.15 4.75 -3.98
N LEU A 31 4.28 4.84 -2.67
CA LEU A 31 3.18 4.99 -1.76
C LEU A 31 3.13 6.43 -1.26
N VAL A 32 1.97 7.07 -1.36
CA VAL A 32 1.75 8.44 -0.91
C VAL A 32 1.02 8.37 0.42
N LEU A 33 1.65 8.90 1.47
CA LEU A 33 1.04 9.03 2.78
C LEU A 33 0.03 10.19 2.79
N ARG A 34 -0.87 10.20 3.77
CA ARG A 34 -1.88 11.27 3.92
C ARG A 34 -1.29 12.64 4.22
N ASP A 35 -0.07 12.72 4.74
CA ASP A 35 0.69 13.96 4.92
C ASP A 35 1.39 14.45 3.64
N GLY A 36 1.23 13.74 2.52
CA GLY A 36 1.85 14.04 1.23
C GLY A 36 3.25 13.44 1.05
N THR A 37 3.81 12.78 2.07
CA THR A 37 5.11 12.11 1.96
C THR A 37 5.04 10.96 0.95
N THR A 38 6.05 10.86 0.09
CA THR A 38 6.17 9.76 -0.86
C THR A 38 7.22 8.75 -0.41
N LEU A 39 6.85 7.48 -0.39
CA LEU A 39 7.71 6.36 -0.01
C LEU A 39 7.89 5.43 -1.20
N SER A 40 9.14 5.17 -1.59
CA SER A 40 9.45 4.10 -2.53
C SER A 40 9.46 2.77 -1.80
N VAL A 41 8.60 1.86 -2.23
CA VAL A 41 8.37 0.56 -1.59
C VAL A 41 8.57 -0.58 -2.57
N GLN A 42 9.03 -1.71 -2.05
CA GLN A 42 9.18 -2.97 -2.76
C GLN A 42 8.38 -4.05 -2.05
N ALA A 43 7.85 -4.99 -2.83
CA ALA A 43 7.23 -6.18 -2.27
C ALA A 43 8.30 -6.96 -1.51
N VAL A 44 8.00 -7.36 -0.27
CA VAL A 44 8.92 -8.23 0.47
C VAL A 44 8.54 -9.67 0.20
N GLY A 45 9.45 -10.40 -0.45
CA GLY A 45 9.30 -11.85 -0.60
C GLY A 45 9.13 -12.49 0.78
N GLY A 46 8.05 -13.25 0.96
CA GLY A 46 7.82 -14.05 2.17
C GLY A 46 7.17 -13.35 3.38
N ILE A 47 6.99 -12.02 3.40
CA ILE A 47 6.44 -11.31 4.59
C ILE A 47 4.91 -11.14 4.56
N GLY A 48 4.27 -11.52 3.45
CA GLY A 48 2.84 -11.84 3.43
C GLY A 48 1.99 -10.86 2.63
N VAL A 49 1.23 -11.44 1.70
CA VAL A 49 0.12 -10.79 1.01
C VAL A 49 -1.14 -11.55 1.41
N THR A 50 -2.06 -10.88 2.10
CA THR A 50 -3.34 -11.47 2.48
C THR A 50 -4.49 -10.72 1.84
N ARG A 51 -5.71 -11.19 2.10
CA ARG A 51 -6.92 -10.46 1.66
C ARG A 51 -7.09 -9.11 2.32
N HIS A 52 -6.49 -8.92 3.50
CA HIS A 52 -6.71 -7.77 4.36
C HIS A 52 -5.50 -6.87 4.48
N TRP A 53 -4.30 -7.34 4.15
CA TRP A 53 -3.11 -6.52 4.27
C TRP A 53 -2.00 -6.97 3.33
N VAL A 54 -1.08 -6.04 3.04
CA VAL A 54 0.12 -6.25 2.23
C VAL A 54 1.32 -5.71 3.01
N ALA A 55 2.33 -6.56 3.22
CA ALA A 55 3.62 -6.13 3.76
C ALA A 55 4.57 -5.69 2.64
N LEU A 56 5.19 -4.53 2.83
CA LEU A 56 6.10 -3.86 1.91
C LEU A 56 7.39 -3.48 2.63
N ALA A 57 8.51 -3.44 1.92
CA ALA A 57 9.77 -2.91 2.45
C ALA A 57 10.00 -1.52 1.86
N GLN A 58 10.44 -0.59 2.70
CA GLN A 58 10.85 0.72 2.23
C GLN A 58 12.26 0.63 1.63
N ARG A 59 12.39 0.97 0.35
CA ARG A 59 13.65 0.79 -0.40
C ARG A 59 14.81 1.65 0.14
N ARG A 60 14.52 2.84 0.65
CA ARG A 60 15.53 3.79 1.14
C ARG A 60 15.99 3.55 2.57
N VAL A 61 15.28 2.73 3.35
CA VAL A 61 15.60 2.52 4.78
C VAL A 61 15.59 1.05 5.07
N ALA A 62 16.79 0.47 5.17
CA ALA A 62 16.96 -0.93 5.55
C ALA A 62 16.24 -1.22 6.88
N GLY A 63 15.50 -2.33 6.94
CA GLY A 63 14.76 -2.76 8.13
C GLY A 63 13.41 -2.07 8.38
N ARG A 64 13.00 -1.08 7.57
CA ARG A 64 11.65 -0.48 7.69
C ARG A 64 10.64 -1.19 6.79
N GLY A 65 9.81 -2.02 7.42
CA GLY A 65 8.60 -2.59 6.82
C GLY A 65 7.41 -1.64 6.94
N LEU A 66 6.53 -1.66 5.93
CA LEU A 66 5.25 -0.96 5.90
C LEU A 66 4.14 -1.98 5.69
N LEU A 67 3.14 -1.96 6.57
CA LEU A 67 1.95 -2.80 6.43
C LEU A 67 0.78 -1.94 5.96
N VAL A 68 0.25 -2.27 4.78
CA VAL A 68 -0.90 -1.58 4.19
C VAL A 68 -2.13 -2.46 4.42
N ALA A 69 -3.05 -2.02 5.28
CA ALA A 69 -4.24 -2.77 5.65
C ALA A 69 -5.51 -2.29 4.92
N ALA A 70 -6.53 -3.14 4.90
CA ALA A 70 -7.87 -2.83 4.46
C ALA A 70 -8.43 -1.66 5.27
N GLY A 71 -8.95 -0.64 4.57
CA GLY A 71 -9.43 0.60 5.19
C GLY A 71 -8.44 1.77 5.14
N MET A 72 -7.16 1.53 4.83
CA MET A 72 -6.19 2.59 4.53
C MET A 72 -6.33 3.10 3.09
N LEU A 73 -6.49 2.19 2.14
CA LEU A 73 -6.67 2.45 0.70
C LEU A 73 -8.10 2.11 0.25
N ARG A 74 -8.48 2.59 -0.94
CA ARG A 74 -9.71 2.11 -1.61
C ARG A 74 -9.57 0.61 -1.90
N PRO A 75 -10.67 -0.17 -1.89
CA PRO A 75 -10.62 -1.61 -2.13
C PRO A 75 -9.97 -2.00 -3.47
N SER A 76 -10.20 -1.20 -4.52
CA SER A 76 -9.57 -1.35 -5.84
C SER A 76 -8.04 -1.24 -5.77
N ASP A 77 -7.55 -0.24 -5.05
CA ASP A 77 -6.13 0.08 -4.97
C ASP A 77 -5.40 -0.97 -4.13
N LEU A 78 -6.03 -1.44 -3.05
CA LEU A 78 -5.50 -2.55 -2.27
C LEU A 78 -5.44 -3.84 -3.09
N ARG A 79 -6.44 -4.11 -3.93
CA ARG A 79 -6.42 -5.26 -4.84
C ARG A 79 -5.26 -5.18 -5.84
N LEU A 80 -5.04 -4.03 -6.46
CA LEU A 80 -3.94 -3.83 -7.40
C LEU A 80 -2.58 -3.95 -6.68
N LEU A 81 -2.45 -3.37 -5.49
CA LEU A 81 -1.24 -3.48 -4.67
C LEU A 81 -0.95 -4.94 -4.29
N ARG A 82 -1.98 -5.74 -3.98
CA ARG A 82 -1.83 -7.18 -3.73
C ARG A 82 -1.33 -7.94 -4.95
N LEU A 83 -1.91 -7.67 -6.12
CA LEU A 83 -1.50 -8.32 -7.37
C LEU A 83 -0.05 -7.94 -7.72
N TRP A 84 0.30 -6.67 -7.58
CA TRP A 84 1.67 -6.21 -7.74
C TRP A 84 2.62 -6.85 -6.72
N ALA A 85 2.24 -6.97 -5.46
CA ALA A 85 3.08 -7.58 -4.44
C ALA A 85 3.29 -9.09 -4.65
N LEU A 86 2.28 -9.78 -5.19
CA LEU A 86 2.38 -11.22 -5.51
C LEU A 86 3.21 -11.48 -6.77
N TRP A 87 3.08 -10.62 -7.79
CA TRP A 87 3.62 -10.91 -9.12
C TRP A 87 4.77 -9.99 -9.55
N GLY A 88 5.13 -9.00 -8.74
CA GLY A 88 6.11 -7.96 -9.08
C GLY A 88 5.67 -7.02 -10.21
N ARG A 89 4.42 -7.15 -10.67
CA ARG A 89 3.82 -6.39 -11.77
C ARG A 89 2.30 -6.28 -11.60
N VAL A 90 1.70 -5.23 -12.15
CA VAL A 90 0.24 -5.09 -12.16
C VAL A 90 -0.35 -5.74 -13.42
N PRO A 91 -1.18 -6.78 -13.30
CA PRO A 91 -1.87 -7.36 -14.46
C PRO A 91 -2.96 -6.40 -14.98
N GLY A 92 -2.93 -6.09 -16.28
CA GLY A 92 -4.00 -5.34 -16.95
C GLY A 92 -3.99 -3.81 -16.77
N VAL A 93 -2.98 -3.23 -16.12
CA VAL A 93 -2.80 -1.77 -16.07
C VAL A 93 -1.76 -1.38 -17.11
N ALA A 94 -2.22 -0.78 -18.22
CA ALA A 94 -1.34 -0.07 -19.13
C ALA A 94 -0.65 1.05 -18.35
N SER A 95 0.66 1.21 -18.59
CA SER A 95 1.51 2.28 -18.05
C SER A 95 0.79 3.64 -18.03
N GLY A 96 0.42 4.13 -16.83
CA GLY A 96 -0.07 5.50 -16.66
C GLY A 96 -1.33 5.73 -15.82
N GLN A 97 -1.78 4.78 -14.98
CA GLN A 97 -3.01 5.00 -14.21
C GLN A 97 -2.76 5.79 -12.91
N ARG A 98 -3.11 7.07 -12.96
CA ARG A 98 -3.14 8.02 -11.83
C ARG A 98 -4.52 7.91 -11.19
N ALA A 99 -4.62 7.37 -9.98
CA ALA A 99 -5.87 7.42 -9.22
C ALA A 99 -6.06 8.85 -8.66
N THR A 100 -7.05 9.55 -9.18
CA THR A 100 -7.49 10.89 -8.74
C THR A 100 -8.45 10.84 -7.55
#